data_AF-A0A9E3Z9V8-F1
#
_entry.id   AF-A0A9E3Z9V8-F1
#
_cell.length_a   1.000
_cell.length_b   1.000
_cell.length_c   1.000
_cell.angle_alpha   90.00
_cell.angle_beta   90.00
_cell.angle_gamma   90.00
#
_symmetry.space_group_name_H-M   'P 1'
#
loop_
_entity.id
_entity.type
_entity.pdbx_description
1 polymer ?
#
loop_
_entity_poly.entity_id
_entity_poly.type
_entity_poly.pdbx_seq_one_letter_code
_entity_poly.pdbx_strand_id
1 'polypeptide(L)'
;MSEQTDSSPDKASQEENGWNFISLADFLAVGLENPILGCRTINCSNLSLEYQSATKVARDIGDEQAGCVFALLADLCDMHFKPQDRAKPYGPLFSCGDNRSLIPSDLPSEQSMVLAELALHIINSGLRARLADVAWYNERRLVHCARTAIDAYVEGVRRVMDGSAVLDEDDDPNDPRLVDMLRRACSIARSTGWDRVENDALRVTVCDLREKAAGGLPFPFSKIAGLDLEHGITPAEELARQIEQVAARLPSDGVPWTGKELWGLAAKAFHKARDEENWRRCRLEMANSFVRWAERPSLSAMLAASWYEEAIGALHGVPNVKERRQELQQRMVERQRDIRYEMGTVSHSVDISDLVSSVRKELSGLSLPEGLKRFALLAKSPDPQELEQNALDLAMKHPLQSLFAVQMLDREGKVRSKSSAADFRNGPDANGLRHQIVRHEELRHQMIAVAMIEPARWLLHTEQRLDTHDLIPLVTLSPFVPHGHEMI
;
A
#
# COMPACT_ATOMS: atom_id res chain seq x y z
N MET A 1 -7.77 -67.00 -10.61
CA MET A 1 -6.69 -66.06 -10.99
C MET A 1 -7.01 -64.78 -10.28
N SER A 2 -6.40 -64.64 -9.11
CA SER A 2 -6.56 -63.54 -8.17
C SER A 2 -5.27 -62.75 -8.24
N GLU A 3 -5.33 -61.47 -8.58
CA GLU A 3 -4.21 -60.56 -8.35
C GLU A 3 -4.76 -59.31 -7.65
N GLN A 4 -4.43 -59.22 -6.37
CA GLN A 4 -4.44 -58.01 -5.58
C GLN A 4 -3.35 -57.08 -6.11
N THR A 5 -3.69 -55.83 -6.38
CA THR A 5 -2.71 -54.74 -6.38
C THR A 5 -3.12 -53.75 -5.31
N ASP A 6 -2.40 -53.86 -4.21
CA ASP A 6 -2.29 -52.95 -3.09
C ASP A 6 -1.73 -51.61 -3.59
N SER A 7 -2.55 -50.56 -3.62
CA SER A 7 -2.10 -49.20 -3.94
C SER A 7 -1.83 -48.45 -2.63
N SER A 8 -0.58 -48.52 -2.19
CA SER A 8 -0.03 -47.62 -1.17
C SER A 8 -0.26 -46.16 -1.58
N PRO A 9 -0.68 -45.27 -0.65
CA PRO A 9 -0.80 -43.85 -0.97
C PRO A 9 0.57 -43.21 -1.14
N ASP A 10 0.64 -42.37 -2.16
CA ASP A 10 1.72 -41.51 -2.62
C ASP A 10 2.80 -41.16 -1.59
N LYS A 11 3.96 -41.81 -1.76
CA LYS A 11 5.27 -41.27 -1.33
C LYS A 11 5.80 -40.17 -2.27
N ALA A 12 5.08 -39.86 -3.35
CA ALA A 12 5.57 -39.02 -4.44
C ALA A 12 5.38 -37.50 -4.22
N SER A 13 4.70 -37.07 -3.16
CA SER A 13 4.48 -35.64 -2.87
C SER A 13 5.41 -35.06 -1.79
N GLN A 14 6.45 -35.79 -1.36
CA GLN A 14 7.38 -35.37 -0.31
C GLN A 14 8.70 -34.78 -0.83
N GLU A 15 8.97 -34.81 -2.15
CA GLU A 15 10.29 -34.44 -2.69
C GLU A 15 10.42 -33.00 -3.24
N GLU A 16 9.39 -32.15 -3.19
CA GLU A 16 9.44 -30.82 -3.85
C GLU A 16 9.87 -29.64 -2.96
N ASN A 17 10.16 -29.85 -1.67
CA ASN A 17 10.86 -28.87 -0.84
C ASN A 17 11.97 -29.62 -0.08
N GLY A 18 13.24 -29.29 -0.32
CA GLY A 18 14.43 -30.03 0.14
C GLY A 18 14.70 -30.08 1.65
N TRP A 19 13.69 -30.40 2.46
CA TRP A 19 13.75 -30.51 3.91
C TRP A 19 13.54 -31.95 4.35
N ASN A 20 14.56 -32.55 4.95
CA ASN A 20 14.44 -33.80 5.68
C ASN A 20 13.90 -33.54 7.09
N PHE A 21 13.09 -34.46 7.61
CA PHE A 21 12.66 -34.44 9.01
C PHE A 21 13.87 -34.43 9.95
N ILE A 22 13.83 -33.56 10.96
CA ILE A 22 14.89 -33.42 11.98
C ILE A 22 14.30 -33.80 13.34
N SER A 23 14.87 -34.82 13.98
CA SER A 23 14.38 -35.31 15.27
C SER A 23 14.78 -34.39 16.43
N LEU A 24 14.09 -34.48 17.57
CA LEU A 24 14.50 -33.77 18.78
C LEU A 24 15.93 -34.13 19.21
N ALA A 25 16.34 -35.39 19.04
CA ALA A 25 17.68 -35.83 19.37
C ALA A 25 18.74 -35.15 18.51
N ASP A 26 18.45 -34.92 17.22
CA ASP A 26 19.36 -34.20 16.32
C ASP A 26 19.49 -32.73 16.74
N PHE A 27 18.39 -32.08 17.10
CA PHE A 27 18.43 -30.72 17.64
C PHE A 27 19.28 -30.66 18.92
N LEU A 28 19.04 -31.55 19.88
CA LEU A 28 19.74 -31.52 21.16
C LEU A 28 21.21 -31.95 21.08
N ALA A 29 21.59 -32.72 20.06
CA ALA A 29 22.97 -33.12 19.80
C ALA A 29 23.82 -31.94 19.30
N VAL A 30 23.20 -31.00 18.60
CA VAL A 30 23.83 -29.79 18.08
C VAL A 30 23.68 -28.71 19.14
N GLY A 31 24.74 -27.98 19.50
CA GLY A 31 24.62 -26.89 20.47
C GLY A 31 23.76 -25.74 19.92
N LEU A 32 22.44 -25.82 20.09
CA LEU A 32 21.41 -25.01 19.42
C LEU A 32 21.61 -23.50 19.57
N GLU A 33 22.05 -23.07 20.74
CA GLU A 33 22.27 -21.66 21.03
C GLU A 33 23.72 -21.22 20.81
N ASN A 34 24.64 -22.13 20.47
CA ASN A 34 26.03 -21.77 20.20
C ASN A 34 26.15 -20.68 19.11
N PRO A 35 25.39 -20.72 18.00
CA PRO A 35 25.44 -19.65 16.99
C PRO A 35 24.99 -18.29 17.50
N ILE A 36 24.10 -18.26 18.49
CA ILE A 36 23.52 -17.04 19.05
C ILE A 36 24.05 -16.75 20.46
N LEU A 37 25.15 -17.41 20.85
CA LEU A 37 25.70 -17.31 22.19
C LEU A 37 26.33 -15.92 22.36
N GLY A 38 25.81 -15.15 23.32
CA GLY A 38 26.23 -13.76 23.53
C GLY A 38 25.44 -12.74 22.70
N CYS A 39 24.60 -13.18 21.77
CA CYS A 39 23.66 -12.29 21.09
C CYS A 39 22.60 -11.84 22.08
N ARG A 40 22.49 -10.52 22.26
CA ARG A 40 21.43 -9.89 23.08
C ARG A 40 20.15 -9.65 22.28
N THR A 41 20.17 -9.92 20.97
CA THR A 41 19.03 -9.68 20.10
C THR A 41 17.91 -10.71 20.32
N ILE A 42 16.68 -10.23 20.27
CA ILE A 42 15.47 -11.07 20.19
C ILE A 42 14.82 -10.99 18.81
N ASN A 43 15.41 -10.24 17.87
CA ASN A 43 14.90 -10.10 16.51
C ASN A 43 15.23 -11.36 15.70
N CYS A 44 14.20 -12.11 15.30
CA CYS A 44 14.37 -13.33 14.51
C CYS A 44 15.19 -13.10 13.23
N SER A 45 15.07 -11.94 12.56
CA SER A 45 15.86 -11.69 11.34
C SER A 45 17.36 -11.68 11.61
N ASN A 46 17.80 -11.18 12.77
CA ASN A 46 19.22 -11.21 13.14
C ASN A 46 19.64 -12.62 13.57
N LEU A 47 18.78 -13.34 14.30
CA LEU A 47 19.02 -14.75 14.65
C LEU A 47 19.14 -15.62 13.38
N SER A 48 18.35 -15.33 12.34
CA SER A 48 18.43 -15.99 11.04
C SER A 48 19.82 -15.86 10.43
N LEU A 49 20.40 -14.67 10.43
CA LEU A 49 21.76 -14.42 9.90
C LEU A 49 22.82 -15.24 10.65
N GLU A 50 22.74 -15.33 11.98
CA GLU A 50 23.66 -16.14 12.78
C GLU A 50 23.54 -17.64 12.44
N TYR A 51 22.31 -18.13 12.30
CA TYR A 51 22.07 -19.52 11.91
C TYR A 51 22.48 -19.82 10.46
N GLN A 52 22.33 -18.88 9.53
CA GLN A 52 22.84 -19.01 8.15
C GLN A 52 24.37 -19.09 8.13
N SER A 53 25.04 -18.26 8.93
CA SER A 53 26.49 -18.32 9.11
C SER A 53 26.94 -19.66 9.68
N ALA A 54 26.30 -20.12 10.75
CA ALA A 54 26.59 -21.42 11.37
C ALA A 54 26.31 -22.61 10.43
N THR A 55 25.26 -22.53 9.62
CA THR A 55 24.95 -23.53 8.57
C THR A 55 26.10 -23.66 7.60
N LYS A 56 26.64 -22.53 7.11
CA LYS A 56 27.77 -22.52 6.18
C LYS A 56 29.02 -23.13 6.82
N VAL A 57 29.34 -22.72 8.05
CA VAL A 57 30.51 -23.25 8.78
C VAL A 57 30.39 -24.76 9.01
N ALA A 58 29.22 -25.24 9.44
CA ALA A 58 28.99 -26.67 9.68
C ALA A 58 29.16 -27.50 8.40
N ARG A 59 28.62 -27.02 7.27
CA ARG A 59 28.78 -27.68 5.97
C ARG A 59 30.22 -27.66 5.47
N ASP A 60 30.94 -26.56 5.67
CA ASP A 60 32.35 -26.43 5.27
C ASP A 60 33.27 -27.42 6.03
N ILE A 61 32.93 -27.78 7.27
CA ILE A 61 33.65 -28.79 8.07
C ILE A 61 33.10 -30.22 7.92
N GLY A 62 32.06 -30.41 7.09
CA GLY A 62 31.44 -31.71 6.82
C GLY A 62 30.47 -32.21 7.90
N ASP A 63 30.04 -31.36 8.82
CA ASP A 63 29.00 -31.67 9.81
C ASP A 63 27.61 -31.40 9.21
N GLU A 64 27.11 -32.36 8.42
CA GLU A 64 25.82 -32.24 7.74
C GLU A 64 24.64 -32.20 8.74
N GLN A 65 24.75 -32.86 9.88
CA GLN A 65 23.70 -32.87 10.91
C GLN A 65 23.51 -31.45 11.49
N ALA A 66 24.60 -30.81 11.92
CA ALA A 66 24.55 -29.42 12.36
C ALA A 66 24.13 -28.47 11.24
N GLY A 67 24.59 -28.71 10.01
CA GLY A 67 24.20 -27.95 8.83
C GLY A 67 22.69 -27.95 8.58
N CYS A 68 22.04 -29.13 8.62
CA CYS A 68 20.59 -29.25 8.47
C CYS A 68 19.83 -28.57 9.62
N VAL A 69 20.27 -28.76 10.87
CA VAL A 69 19.63 -28.16 12.05
C VAL A 69 19.67 -26.64 11.98
N PHE A 70 20.84 -26.06 11.72
CA PHE A 70 20.99 -24.61 11.64
C PHE A 70 20.26 -24.02 10.44
N ALA A 71 20.20 -24.74 9.30
CA ALA A 71 19.43 -24.29 8.16
C ALA A 71 17.94 -24.16 8.52
N LEU A 72 17.36 -25.16 9.20
CA LEU A 72 15.95 -25.11 9.59
C LEU A 72 15.66 -23.98 10.57
N LEU A 73 16.55 -23.74 11.54
CA LEU A 73 16.41 -22.63 12.48
C LEU A 73 16.51 -21.28 11.79
N ALA A 74 17.39 -21.14 10.79
CA ALA A 74 17.46 -19.94 9.96
C ALA A 74 16.14 -19.71 9.23
N ASP A 75 15.63 -20.70 8.49
CA ASP A 75 14.40 -20.57 7.70
C ASP A 75 13.16 -20.30 8.57
N LEU A 76 13.08 -20.89 9.76
CA LEU A 76 12.03 -20.58 10.75
C LEU A 76 12.10 -19.13 11.24
N CYS A 77 13.31 -18.58 11.37
CA CYS A 77 13.53 -17.21 11.81
C CYS A 77 13.30 -16.19 10.69
N ASP A 78 13.52 -16.58 9.43
CA ASP A 78 13.46 -15.70 8.26
C ASP A 78 12.03 -15.44 7.75
N MET A 79 11.03 -16.21 8.19
CA MET A 79 9.65 -16.05 7.73
C MET A 79 9.14 -14.62 7.95
N HIS A 80 8.52 -14.07 6.90
CA HIS A 80 8.01 -12.71 6.91
C HIS A 80 6.83 -12.56 7.88
N PHE A 81 7.10 -11.88 9.00
CA PHE A 81 6.17 -11.73 10.11
C PHE A 81 5.14 -10.65 9.85
N LYS A 82 3.86 -11.04 9.82
CA LYS A 82 2.68 -10.20 9.52
C LYS A 82 1.63 -10.33 10.64
N PRO A 83 1.90 -9.86 11.87
CA PRO A 83 0.98 -10.05 12.99
C PRO A 83 -0.38 -9.34 12.82
N GLN A 84 -0.47 -8.42 11.86
CA GLN A 84 -1.70 -7.74 11.44
C GLN A 84 -2.67 -8.72 10.76
N ASP A 85 -2.15 -9.74 10.05
CA ASP A 85 -2.93 -10.78 9.40
C ASP A 85 -3.13 -11.95 10.38
N ARG A 86 -4.31 -12.00 10.99
CA ARG A 86 -4.65 -13.05 11.96
C ARG A 86 -4.70 -14.44 11.33
N ALA A 87 -5.05 -14.53 10.04
CA ALA A 87 -5.19 -15.78 9.33
C ALA A 87 -3.83 -16.30 8.86
N LYS A 88 -2.96 -15.41 8.35
CA LYS A 88 -1.63 -15.74 7.84
C LYS A 88 -0.56 -14.85 8.50
N PRO A 89 -0.22 -15.11 9.77
CA PRO A 89 0.74 -14.30 10.54
C PRO A 89 2.19 -14.44 10.03
N TYR A 90 2.46 -15.44 9.19
CA TYR A 90 3.75 -15.69 8.58
C TYR A 90 3.55 -15.92 7.08
N GLY A 91 4.31 -15.20 6.27
CA GLY A 91 4.37 -15.38 4.82
C GLY A 91 5.79 -15.68 4.35
N PRO A 92 5.96 -15.99 3.05
CA PRO A 92 7.29 -16.16 2.50
C PRO A 92 8.03 -14.81 2.55
N LEU A 93 9.30 -14.83 2.94
CA LEU A 93 10.22 -13.70 2.83
C LEU A 93 10.56 -13.41 1.37
N PHE A 94 10.75 -14.46 0.57
CA PHE A 94 11.11 -14.35 -0.84
C PHE A 94 10.29 -15.34 -1.68
N SER A 95 9.95 -14.92 -2.89
CA SER A 95 9.28 -15.73 -3.91
C SER A 95 9.85 -15.40 -5.28
N CYS A 96 10.29 -16.41 -6.04
CA CYS A 96 10.80 -16.30 -7.39
C CYS A 96 10.27 -17.44 -8.25
N GLY A 97 9.39 -17.11 -9.20
CA GLY A 97 8.66 -18.13 -9.96
C GLY A 97 7.85 -19.02 -9.02
N ASP A 98 8.02 -20.34 -9.18
CA ASP A 98 7.37 -21.34 -8.33
C ASP A 98 8.09 -21.59 -7.00
N ASN A 99 9.32 -21.07 -6.84
CA ASN A 99 10.11 -21.24 -5.63
C ASN A 99 9.81 -20.14 -4.61
N ARG A 100 9.72 -20.52 -3.34
CA ARG A 100 9.52 -19.58 -2.23
C ARG A 100 10.22 -20.03 -0.96
N SER A 101 10.53 -19.08 -0.10
CA SER A 101 11.02 -19.37 1.25
C SER A 101 9.94 -20.09 2.08
N LEU A 102 10.40 -20.78 3.15
CA LEU A 102 9.56 -21.51 4.09
C LEU A 102 8.38 -20.67 4.63
N ILE A 103 7.21 -21.30 4.77
CA ILE A 103 6.11 -20.83 5.62
C ILE A 103 5.68 -21.97 6.57
N PRO A 104 4.89 -21.69 7.63
CA PRO A 104 4.54 -22.71 8.60
C PRO A 104 3.87 -23.96 8.00
N SER A 105 2.98 -23.79 7.01
CA SER A 105 2.28 -24.92 6.38
C SER A 105 3.15 -25.84 5.54
N ASP A 106 4.40 -25.46 5.28
CA ASP A 106 5.37 -26.32 4.59
C ASP A 106 5.93 -27.39 5.55
N LEU A 107 5.79 -27.19 6.87
CA LEU A 107 6.25 -28.11 7.89
C LEU A 107 5.19 -29.20 8.16
N PRO A 108 5.57 -30.49 8.16
CA PRO A 108 4.65 -31.55 8.54
C PRO A 108 4.30 -31.48 10.03
N SER A 109 3.19 -32.13 10.41
CA SER A 109 2.72 -32.18 11.80
C SER A 109 3.80 -32.75 12.73
N GLU A 110 4.51 -33.79 12.31
CA GLU A 110 5.59 -34.42 13.08
C GLU A 110 6.71 -33.41 13.40
N GLN A 111 7.11 -32.60 12.43
CA GLN A 111 8.12 -31.57 12.65
C GLN A 111 7.60 -30.49 13.62
N SER A 112 6.32 -30.11 13.50
CA SER A 112 5.68 -29.14 14.41
C SER A 112 5.64 -29.64 15.86
N MET A 113 5.45 -30.94 16.07
CA MET A 113 5.55 -31.57 17.39
C MET A 113 6.98 -31.52 17.95
N VAL A 114 8.00 -31.74 17.11
CA VAL A 114 9.41 -31.57 17.53
C VAL A 114 9.69 -30.12 17.92
N LEU A 115 9.20 -29.13 17.15
CA LEU A 115 9.37 -27.71 17.48
C LEU A 115 8.70 -27.33 18.81
N ALA A 116 7.55 -27.95 19.12
CA ALA A 116 6.85 -27.76 20.38
C ALA A 116 7.70 -28.20 21.59
N GLU A 117 8.32 -29.38 21.50
CA GLU A 117 9.23 -29.89 22.53
C GLU A 117 10.52 -29.08 22.59
N LEU A 118 11.09 -28.74 21.43
CA LEU A 118 12.30 -27.94 21.30
C LEU A 118 12.18 -26.57 21.97
N ALA A 119 11.02 -25.91 21.85
CA ALA A 119 10.78 -24.60 22.46
C ALA A 119 10.98 -24.58 23.99
N LEU A 120 10.84 -25.72 24.67
CA LEU A 120 11.09 -25.84 26.11
C LEU A 120 12.57 -25.75 26.48
N HIS A 121 13.47 -25.97 25.51
CA HIS A 121 14.92 -25.97 25.69
C HIS A 121 15.59 -24.65 25.23
N ILE A 122 14.82 -23.72 24.65
CA ILE A 122 15.34 -22.45 24.15
C ILE A 122 15.31 -21.36 25.24
N ILE A 123 16.44 -20.68 25.42
CA ILE A 123 16.62 -19.56 26.35
C ILE A 123 16.32 -18.24 25.63
N ASN A 124 16.78 -18.06 24.38
CA ASN A 124 16.51 -16.83 23.62
C ASN A 124 14.99 -16.66 23.39
N SER A 125 14.43 -15.59 23.95
CA SER A 125 12.98 -15.35 23.94
C SER A 125 12.41 -15.13 22.53
N GLY A 126 13.17 -14.51 21.62
CA GLY A 126 12.78 -14.33 20.22
C GLY A 126 12.65 -15.66 19.48
N LEU A 127 13.66 -16.52 19.59
CA LEU A 127 13.63 -17.86 19.01
C LEU A 127 12.54 -18.73 19.64
N ARG A 128 12.45 -18.75 20.98
CA ARG A 128 11.43 -19.52 21.70
C ARG A 128 10.02 -19.13 21.28
N ALA A 129 9.75 -17.81 21.18
CA ALA A 129 8.47 -17.32 20.70
C ALA A 129 8.17 -17.81 19.28
N ARG A 130 9.16 -17.74 18.38
CA ARG A 130 9.01 -18.19 16.98
C ARG A 130 8.67 -19.68 16.89
N LEU A 131 9.44 -20.54 17.56
CA LEU A 131 9.22 -21.99 17.51
C LEU A 131 7.86 -22.38 18.08
N ALA A 132 7.50 -21.82 19.24
CA ALA A 132 6.24 -22.12 19.91
C ALA A 132 5.03 -21.59 19.12
N ASP A 133 5.11 -20.39 18.53
CA ASP A 133 4.01 -19.82 17.73
C ASP A 133 3.80 -20.62 16.45
N VAL A 134 4.88 -20.99 15.74
CA VAL A 134 4.79 -21.83 14.53
C VAL A 134 4.20 -23.19 14.83
N ALA A 135 4.68 -23.87 15.89
CA ALA A 135 4.14 -25.14 16.33
C ALA A 135 2.64 -25.06 16.65
N TRP A 136 2.21 -24.03 17.39
CA TRP A 136 0.79 -23.82 17.68
C TRP A 136 -0.04 -23.44 16.45
N TYR A 137 0.52 -22.62 15.56
CA TYR A 137 -0.16 -22.16 14.36
C TYR A 137 -0.56 -23.34 13.46
N ASN A 138 0.38 -24.28 13.26
CA ASN A 138 0.16 -25.53 12.53
C ASN A 138 -0.75 -26.48 13.32
N GLU A 139 -0.43 -26.71 14.60
CA GLU A 139 -1.12 -27.68 15.46
C GLU A 139 -1.87 -26.97 16.59
N ARG A 140 -3.09 -26.50 16.30
CA ARG A 140 -3.91 -25.70 17.24
C ARG A 140 -4.23 -26.41 18.56
N ARG A 141 -4.12 -27.74 18.60
CA ARG A 141 -4.25 -28.57 19.80
C ARG A 141 -3.13 -28.36 20.82
N LEU A 142 -1.97 -27.84 20.40
CA LEU A 142 -0.81 -27.57 21.25
C LEU A 142 -0.99 -26.25 22.02
N VAL A 143 -2.02 -26.18 22.87
CA VAL A 143 -2.35 -24.96 23.64
C VAL A 143 -1.22 -24.53 24.57
N HIS A 144 -0.37 -25.45 25.02
CA HIS A 144 0.81 -25.11 25.81
C HIS A 144 1.81 -24.27 25.00
N CYS A 145 2.04 -24.57 23.72
CA CYS A 145 2.90 -23.76 22.84
C CYS A 145 2.34 -22.35 22.65
N ALA A 146 1.01 -22.19 22.57
CA ALA A 146 0.37 -20.88 22.51
C ALA A 146 0.74 -20.01 23.74
N ARG A 147 0.76 -20.63 24.93
CA ARG A 147 1.13 -19.96 26.18
C ARG A 147 2.62 -19.64 26.19
N THR A 148 3.47 -20.61 25.83
CA THR A 148 4.92 -20.40 25.71
C THR A 148 5.26 -19.27 24.74
N ALA A 149 4.54 -19.15 23.62
CA ALA A 149 4.72 -18.07 22.67
C ALA A 149 4.33 -16.71 23.28
N ILE A 150 3.18 -16.61 23.94
CA ILE A 150 2.76 -15.38 24.65
C ILE A 150 3.81 -14.97 25.68
N ASP A 151 4.22 -15.90 26.54
CA ASP A 151 5.19 -15.65 27.62
C ASP A 151 6.54 -15.22 27.05
N ALA A 152 7.01 -15.85 25.97
CA ALA A 152 8.25 -15.50 25.31
C ALA A 152 8.19 -14.13 24.61
N TYR A 153 7.07 -13.78 23.97
CA TYR A 153 6.87 -12.43 23.41
C TYR A 153 6.87 -11.37 24.51
N VAL A 154 6.18 -11.62 25.62
CA VAL A 154 6.16 -10.72 26.78
C VAL A 154 7.54 -10.56 27.40
N GLU A 155 8.26 -11.67 27.62
CA GLU A 155 9.62 -11.65 28.15
C GLU A 155 10.55 -10.84 27.24
N GLY A 156 10.53 -11.11 25.92
CA GLY A 156 11.36 -10.39 24.96
C GLY A 156 11.13 -8.88 25.00
N VAL A 157 9.86 -8.45 24.95
CA VAL A 157 9.52 -7.02 25.01
C VAL A 157 9.97 -6.39 26.33
N ARG A 158 9.76 -7.05 27.47
CA ARG A 158 10.22 -6.54 28.78
C ARG A 158 11.74 -6.40 28.84
N ARG A 159 12.48 -7.38 28.30
CA ARG A 159 13.94 -7.35 28.25
C ARG A 159 14.49 -6.24 27.35
N VAL A 160 13.78 -5.87 26.28
CA VAL A 160 14.14 -4.66 25.51
C VAL A 160 13.78 -3.40 26.29
N MET A 161 12.66 -3.39 27.00
CA MET A 161 12.26 -2.23 27.80
C MET A 161 13.21 -1.92 28.96
N ASP A 162 13.80 -2.94 29.60
CA ASP A 162 14.79 -2.79 30.69
C ASP A 162 16.24 -2.70 30.19
N GLY A 163 16.47 -2.84 28.89
CA GLY A 163 17.79 -2.78 28.26
C GLY A 163 18.65 -4.01 28.48
N SER A 164 18.11 -5.15 28.90
CA SER A 164 18.84 -6.44 28.98
C SER A 164 18.91 -7.18 27.64
N ALA A 165 18.00 -6.88 26.71
CA ALA A 165 18.00 -7.35 25.32
C ALA A 165 17.84 -6.18 24.35
N VAL A 166 18.07 -6.42 23.05
CA VAL A 166 17.89 -5.42 21.98
C VAL A 166 17.13 -6.03 20.81
N LEU A 167 16.59 -5.21 19.91
CA LEU A 167 16.10 -5.68 18.61
C LEU A 167 17.23 -5.70 17.59
N ASP A 168 17.87 -4.56 17.35
CA ASP A 168 19.05 -4.42 16.51
C ASP A 168 20.19 -3.74 17.28
N GLU A 169 21.35 -3.56 16.64
CA GLU A 169 22.51 -2.86 17.23
C GLU A 169 22.17 -1.42 17.65
N ASP A 170 21.25 -0.77 16.92
CA ASP A 170 20.63 0.50 17.29
C ASP A 170 19.37 0.21 18.13
N ASP A 171 19.52 0.26 19.46
CA ASP A 171 18.43 0.01 20.41
C ASP A 171 17.41 1.17 20.41
N ASP A 172 16.35 1.07 19.60
CA ASP A 172 15.17 1.93 19.72
C ASP A 172 14.10 1.25 20.60
N PRO A 173 13.93 1.66 21.87
CA PRO A 173 12.89 1.12 22.74
C PRO A 173 11.46 1.48 22.28
N ASN A 174 11.31 2.32 21.24
CA ASN A 174 10.03 2.63 20.61
C ASN A 174 9.86 1.92 19.26
N ASP A 175 10.67 0.91 18.96
CA ASP A 175 10.58 0.21 17.68
C ASP A 175 9.19 -0.42 17.48
N PRO A 176 8.54 -0.20 16.32
CA PRO A 176 7.23 -0.78 16.01
C PRO A 176 7.17 -2.31 16.10
N ARG A 177 8.31 -3.01 15.94
CA ARG A 177 8.40 -4.47 16.06
C ARG A 177 8.03 -4.97 17.45
N LEU A 178 8.27 -4.19 18.51
CA LEU A 178 7.81 -4.54 19.87
C LEU A 178 6.28 -4.59 19.93
N VAL A 179 5.61 -3.64 19.27
CA VAL A 179 4.15 -3.61 19.17
C VAL A 179 3.64 -4.80 18.37
N ASP A 180 4.34 -5.18 17.31
CA ASP A 180 4.02 -6.33 16.46
C ASP A 180 4.12 -7.67 17.21
N MET A 181 5.14 -7.83 18.07
CA MET A 181 5.26 -8.98 18.98
C MET A 181 4.07 -9.05 19.96
N LEU A 182 3.75 -7.94 20.64
CA LEU A 182 2.61 -7.90 21.57
C LEU A 182 1.27 -8.08 20.85
N ARG A 183 1.13 -7.57 19.63
CA ARG A 183 -0.08 -7.76 18.80
C ARG A 183 -0.29 -9.24 18.51
N ARG A 184 0.77 -9.97 18.15
CA ARG A 184 0.68 -11.41 17.96
C ARG A 184 0.29 -12.11 19.24
N ALA A 185 0.95 -11.82 20.36
CA ALA A 185 0.61 -12.37 21.66
C ALA A 185 -0.88 -12.12 22.03
N CYS A 186 -1.39 -10.92 21.77
CA CYS A 186 -2.79 -10.58 22.00
C CYS A 186 -3.75 -11.38 21.10
N SER A 187 -3.37 -11.63 19.84
CA SER A 187 -4.13 -12.48 18.91
C SER A 187 -4.18 -13.93 19.36
N ILE A 188 -3.05 -14.48 19.84
CA ILE A 188 -2.98 -15.82 20.42
C ILE A 188 -3.85 -15.90 21.68
N ALA A 189 -3.72 -14.94 22.59
CA ALA A 189 -4.49 -14.88 23.84
C ALA A 189 -6.01 -14.79 23.56
N ARG A 190 -6.44 -14.02 22.56
CA ARG A 190 -7.84 -13.97 22.11
C ARG A 190 -8.36 -15.33 21.63
N SER A 191 -7.49 -16.14 21.05
CA SER A 191 -7.84 -17.48 20.54
C SER A 191 -7.85 -18.56 21.63
N THR A 192 -7.08 -18.38 22.71
CA THR A 192 -6.90 -19.41 23.76
C THR A 192 -7.57 -19.07 25.10
N GLY A 193 -8.06 -17.84 25.25
CA GLY A 193 -8.85 -17.37 26.38
C GLY A 193 -8.28 -16.06 26.93
N TRP A 194 -8.79 -14.94 26.43
CA TRP A 194 -8.28 -13.60 26.73
C TRP A 194 -8.27 -13.30 28.23
N ASP A 195 -9.37 -13.57 28.94
CA ASP A 195 -9.61 -13.18 30.35
C ASP A 195 -8.90 -14.06 31.39
N ARG A 196 -8.10 -15.02 30.95
CA ARG A 196 -7.27 -15.87 31.84
C ARG A 196 -6.23 -15.04 32.60
N VAL A 197 -5.93 -15.45 33.84
CA VAL A 197 -4.94 -14.78 34.72
C VAL A 197 -3.53 -14.89 34.15
N GLU A 198 -3.24 -15.98 33.44
CA GLU A 198 -1.96 -16.20 32.76
C GLU A 198 -1.65 -15.09 31.73
N ASN A 199 -2.67 -14.42 31.19
CA ASN A 199 -2.49 -13.32 30.24
C ASN A 199 -2.37 -11.93 30.91
N ASP A 200 -2.37 -11.83 32.25
CA ASP A 200 -2.25 -10.55 32.95
C ASP A 200 -0.89 -9.89 32.68
N ALA A 201 0.19 -10.68 32.61
CA ALA A 201 1.51 -10.17 32.27
C ALA A 201 1.54 -9.52 30.87
N LEU A 202 0.81 -10.08 29.90
CA LEU A 202 0.67 -9.50 28.56
C LEU A 202 -0.05 -8.15 28.61
N ARG A 203 -1.19 -8.08 29.31
CA ARG A 203 -1.98 -6.84 29.45
C ARG A 203 -1.15 -5.74 30.10
N VAL A 204 -0.48 -6.05 31.21
CA VAL A 204 0.41 -5.13 31.91
C VAL A 204 1.54 -4.65 30.99
N THR A 205 2.18 -5.55 30.25
CA THR A 205 3.28 -5.17 29.34
C THR A 205 2.83 -4.25 28.21
N VAL A 206 1.61 -4.41 27.69
CA VAL A 206 1.04 -3.47 26.71
C VAL A 206 0.86 -2.08 27.34
N CYS A 207 0.35 -2.00 28.57
CA CYS A 207 0.20 -0.73 29.29
C CYS A 207 1.56 -0.07 29.57
N ASP A 208 2.52 -0.82 30.10
CA ASP A 208 3.86 -0.32 30.43
C ASP A 208 4.58 0.20 29.17
N LEU A 209 4.51 -0.53 28.06
CA LEU A 209 5.12 -0.10 26.80
C LEU A 209 4.46 1.17 26.26
N ARG A 210 3.12 1.27 26.36
CA ARG A 210 2.37 2.48 25.99
C ARG A 210 2.77 3.67 26.85
N GLU A 211 2.91 3.49 28.16
CA GLU A 211 3.32 4.55 29.07
C GLU A 211 4.74 5.03 28.78
N LYS A 212 5.66 4.10 28.52
CA LYS A 212 7.02 4.44 28.07
C LYS A 212 7.00 5.22 26.76
N ALA A 213 6.20 4.78 25.78
CA ALA A 213 6.06 5.44 24.48
C ALA A 213 5.39 6.83 24.56
N ALA A 214 4.58 7.11 25.60
CA ALA A 214 3.88 8.38 25.75
C ALA A 214 4.82 9.59 25.98
N GLY A 215 6.06 9.32 26.42
CA GLY A 215 7.12 10.33 26.53
C GLY A 215 8.01 10.46 25.28
N GLY A 216 7.84 9.57 24.30
CA GLY A 216 8.69 9.44 23.12
C GLY A 216 8.03 9.93 21.83
N LEU A 217 8.31 9.22 20.75
CA LEU A 217 7.78 9.55 19.42
C LEU A 217 6.28 9.23 19.31
N PRO A 218 5.49 10.08 18.63
CA PRO A 218 4.04 9.88 18.50
C PRO A 218 3.61 8.59 17.77
N PHE A 219 4.38 8.13 16.77
CA PHE A 219 3.99 7.00 15.92
C PHE A 219 4.02 5.66 16.68
N PRO A 220 5.10 5.30 17.39
CA PRO A 220 5.11 4.13 18.27
C PRO A 220 3.97 4.14 19.30
N PHE A 221 3.73 5.30 19.92
CA PHE A 221 2.62 5.49 20.86
C PHE A 221 1.25 5.22 20.21
N SER A 222 1.00 5.75 19.01
CA SER A 222 -0.29 5.55 18.32
C SER A 222 -0.56 4.07 18.02
N LYS A 223 0.47 3.30 17.68
CA LYS A 223 0.37 1.86 17.41
C LYS A 223 0.02 1.05 18.66
N ILE A 224 0.72 1.28 19.78
CA ILE A 224 0.49 0.54 21.02
C ILE A 224 -0.81 0.97 21.71
N ALA A 225 -1.15 2.27 21.69
CA ALA A 225 -2.45 2.77 22.16
C ALA A 225 -3.61 2.20 21.33
N GLY A 226 -3.41 2.03 20.02
CA GLY A 226 -4.36 1.35 19.14
C GLY A 226 -4.58 -0.11 19.53
N LEU A 227 -3.51 -0.83 19.86
CA LEU A 227 -3.58 -2.21 20.33
C LEU A 227 -4.32 -2.31 21.68
N ASP A 228 -4.01 -1.42 22.62
CA ASP A 228 -4.70 -1.33 23.91
C ASP A 228 -6.22 -1.13 23.71
N LEU A 229 -6.61 -0.15 22.88
CA LEU A 229 -8.01 0.14 22.60
C LEU A 229 -8.73 -1.04 21.93
N GLU A 230 -8.08 -1.70 20.97
CA GLU A 230 -8.61 -2.87 20.25
C GLU A 230 -8.95 -4.00 21.23
N HIS A 231 -8.03 -4.27 22.16
CA HIS A 231 -8.19 -5.34 23.14
C HIS A 231 -8.93 -4.91 24.41
N GLY A 232 -9.20 -3.61 24.60
CA GLY A 232 -9.89 -3.08 25.77
C GLY A 232 -9.14 -3.33 27.06
N ILE A 233 -7.82 -3.16 27.05
CA ILE A 233 -6.97 -3.41 28.21
C ILE A 233 -7.19 -2.31 29.25
N THR A 234 -7.11 -1.06 28.80
CA THR A 234 -7.41 0.13 29.60
C THR A 234 -8.83 0.59 29.33
N PRO A 235 -9.56 1.10 30.35
CA PRO A 235 -10.85 1.75 30.13
C PRO A 235 -10.76 2.81 29.03
N ALA A 236 -11.69 2.76 28.07
CA ALA A 236 -11.59 3.56 26.85
C ALA A 236 -11.52 5.08 27.11
N GLU A 237 -12.20 5.56 28.15
CA GLU A 237 -12.18 6.96 28.54
C GLU A 237 -10.82 7.40 29.10
N GLU A 238 -10.18 6.56 29.93
CA GLU A 238 -8.86 6.82 30.48
C GLU A 238 -7.80 6.85 29.38
N LEU A 239 -7.82 5.84 28.50
CA LEU A 239 -6.94 5.77 27.34
C LEU A 239 -7.12 6.98 26.42
N ALA A 240 -8.36 7.40 26.16
CA ALA A 240 -8.65 8.56 25.33
C ALA A 240 -7.98 9.82 25.88
N ARG A 241 -8.12 10.09 27.19
CA ARG A 241 -7.49 11.24 27.85
C ARG A 241 -5.96 11.20 27.75
N GLN A 242 -5.35 10.02 27.88
CA GLN A 242 -3.90 9.88 27.72
C GLN A 242 -3.46 10.20 26.28
N ILE A 243 -4.18 9.68 25.27
CA ILE A 243 -3.90 9.97 23.87
C ILE A 243 -4.02 11.47 23.59
N GLU A 244 -5.02 12.14 24.15
CA GLU A 244 -5.17 13.59 24.00
C GLU A 244 -4.01 14.37 24.63
N GLN A 245 -3.50 13.95 25.79
CA GLN A 245 -2.33 14.59 26.41
C GLN A 245 -1.10 14.50 25.50
N VAL A 246 -0.90 13.36 24.83
CA VAL A 246 0.19 13.20 23.85
C VAL A 246 -0.08 14.05 22.60
N ALA A 247 -1.31 14.05 22.09
CA ALA A 247 -1.71 14.85 20.92
C ALA A 247 -1.56 16.36 21.16
N ALA A 248 -1.86 16.83 22.37
CA ALA A 248 -1.74 18.24 22.75
C ALA A 248 -0.28 18.73 22.85
N ARG A 249 0.69 17.83 23.03
CA ARG A 249 2.13 18.14 23.03
C ARG A 249 2.70 18.24 21.61
N LEU A 250 1.94 17.86 20.58
CA LEU A 250 2.42 17.94 19.21
C LEU A 250 2.73 19.41 18.86
N PRO A 251 3.89 19.67 18.24
CA PRO A 251 4.25 21.02 17.87
C PRO A 251 3.30 21.50 16.75
N SER A 252 2.94 22.78 16.78
CA SER A 252 2.01 23.37 15.81
C SER A 252 2.53 23.31 14.37
N ASP A 253 3.84 23.24 14.20
CA ASP A 253 4.53 23.08 12.93
C ASP A 253 4.83 21.60 12.56
N GLY A 254 4.47 20.64 13.43
CA GLY A 254 4.68 19.20 13.22
C GLY A 254 3.81 18.61 12.10
N VAL A 255 4.10 17.37 11.66
CA VAL A 255 3.42 16.69 10.54
C VAL A 255 1.92 16.47 10.83
N PRO A 256 0.99 16.79 9.90
CA PRO A 256 -0.46 16.76 10.20
C PRO A 256 -1.00 15.33 10.30
N TRP A 257 -0.35 14.36 9.64
CA TRP A 257 -0.67 12.94 9.74
C TRP A 257 -0.58 12.42 11.16
N THR A 258 0.39 12.92 11.94
CA THR A 258 0.54 12.56 13.35
C THR A 258 -0.63 13.03 14.19
N GLY A 259 -1.07 14.28 13.96
CA GLY A 259 -2.28 14.81 14.58
C GLY A 259 -3.53 14.03 14.18
N LYS A 260 -3.68 13.69 12.90
CA LYS A 260 -4.75 12.83 12.37
C LYS A 260 -4.81 11.49 13.11
N GLU A 261 -3.68 10.80 13.24
CA GLU A 261 -3.62 9.50 13.89
C GLU A 261 -4.02 9.58 15.36
N LEU A 262 -3.43 10.50 16.14
CA LEU A 262 -3.70 10.60 17.57
C LEU A 262 -5.12 11.11 17.87
N TRP A 263 -5.54 12.21 17.26
CA TRP A 263 -6.91 12.74 17.47
C TRP A 263 -7.98 11.78 16.94
N GLY A 264 -7.69 11.09 15.83
CA GLY A 264 -8.56 10.05 15.30
C GLY A 264 -8.67 8.85 16.25
N LEU A 265 -7.56 8.45 16.89
CA LEU A 265 -7.55 7.37 17.87
C LEU A 265 -8.27 7.76 19.17
N ALA A 266 -8.03 8.99 19.69
CA ALA A 266 -8.74 9.53 20.84
C ALA A 266 -10.25 9.60 20.59
N ALA A 267 -10.68 10.07 19.41
CA ALA A 267 -12.08 10.09 19.02
C ALA A 267 -12.68 8.66 19.04
N LYS A 268 -12.00 7.67 18.47
CA LYS A 268 -12.45 6.26 18.52
C LYS A 268 -12.61 5.77 19.96
N ALA A 269 -11.67 6.13 20.84
CA ALA A 269 -11.70 5.76 22.25
C ALA A 269 -12.88 6.40 23.00
N PHE A 270 -13.10 7.72 22.87
CA PHE A 270 -14.27 8.39 23.48
C PHE A 270 -15.60 7.87 22.94
N HIS A 271 -15.69 7.59 21.64
CA HIS A 271 -16.90 6.99 21.08
C HIS A 271 -17.18 5.60 21.67
N LYS A 272 -16.14 4.77 21.86
CA LYS A 272 -16.27 3.48 22.56
C LYS A 272 -16.70 3.66 24.03
N ALA A 273 -16.26 4.74 24.69
CA ALA A 273 -16.70 5.13 26.02
C ALA A 273 -18.10 5.77 26.07
N ARG A 274 -18.76 5.97 24.91
CA ARG A 274 -20.05 6.68 24.77
C ARG A 274 -20.02 8.15 25.21
N ASP A 275 -18.84 8.77 25.16
CA ASP A 275 -18.65 10.19 25.40
C ASP A 275 -18.71 10.97 24.08
N GLU A 276 -19.93 11.33 23.70
CA GLU A 276 -20.22 12.06 22.47
C GLU A 276 -19.71 13.50 22.49
N GLU A 277 -19.46 14.09 23.66
CA GLU A 277 -18.92 15.45 23.76
C GLU A 277 -17.44 15.46 23.42
N ASN A 278 -16.65 14.60 24.07
CA ASN A 278 -15.22 14.51 23.82
C ASN A 278 -14.92 13.88 22.45
N TRP A 279 -15.74 12.94 21.97
CA TRP A 279 -15.65 12.46 20.58
C TRP A 279 -15.73 13.61 19.57
N ARG A 280 -16.72 14.52 19.72
CA ARG A 280 -16.86 15.70 18.85
C ARG A 280 -15.66 16.63 18.96
N ARG A 281 -15.18 16.88 20.19
CA ARG A 281 -14.01 17.72 20.43
C ARG A 281 -12.75 17.18 19.74
N CYS A 282 -12.46 15.88 19.85
CA CYS A 282 -11.32 15.28 19.14
C CYS A 282 -11.46 15.37 17.62
N ARG A 283 -12.67 15.21 17.06
CA ARG A 283 -12.92 15.36 15.62
C ARG A 283 -12.69 16.80 15.15
N LEU A 284 -13.06 17.79 15.97
CA LEU A 284 -12.76 19.20 15.71
C LEU A 284 -11.26 19.48 15.75
N GLU A 285 -10.53 18.95 16.74
CA GLU A 285 -9.07 19.13 16.82
C GLU A 285 -8.31 18.43 15.69
N MET A 286 -8.80 17.26 15.25
CA MET A 286 -8.33 16.60 14.03
C MET A 286 -8.48 17.53 12.82
N ALA A 287 -9.65 18.15 12.62
CA ALA A 287 -9.87 19.10 11.54
C ALA A 287 -8.98 20.34 11.67
N ASN A 288 -8.86 20.91 12.87
CA ASN A 288 -8.01 22.06 13.15
C ASN A 288 -6.53 21.77 12.87
N SER A 289 -6.07 20.53 13.08
CA SER A 289 -4.69 20.13 12.75
C SER A 289 -4.39 20.27 11.25
N PHE A 290 -5.35 19.91 10.39
CA PHE A 290 -5.23 20.12 8.94
C PHE A 290 -5.32 21.59 8.56
N VAL A 291 -6.21 22.35 9.19
CA VAL A 291 -6.36 23.79 8.94
C VAL A 291 -5.07 24.56 9.24
N ARG A 292 -4.42 24.28 10.39
CA ARG A 292 -3.13 24.89 10.75
C ARG A 292 -2.04 24.63 9.69
N TRP A 293 -2.10 23.50 9.00
CA TRP A 293 -1.22 23.19 7.88
C TRP A 293 -1.59 23.94 6.61
N ALA A 294 -2.89 23.95 6.26
CA ALA A 294 -3.41 24.63 5.09
C ALA A 294 -3.14 26.15 5.11
N GLU A 295 -3.00 26.74 6.30
CA GLU A 295 -2.75 28.16 6.50
C GLU A 295 -1.28 28.57 6.46
N ARG A 296 -0.34 27.62 6.28
CA ARG A 296 1.08 27.95 6.21
C ARG A 296 1.40 28.81 4.98
N PRO A 297 2.12 29.93 5.14
CA PRO A 297 2.41 30.83 4.03
C PRO A 297 3.23 30.19 2.90
N SER A 298 4.08 29.21 3.22
CA SER A 298 4.97 28.55 2.26
C SER A 298 4.32 27.39 1.49
N LEU A 299 3.05 27.07 1.78
CA LEU A 299 2.39 25.93 1.17
C LEU A 299 1.75 26.32 -0.15
N SER A 300 1.89 25.47 -1.17
CA SER A 300 1.23 25.68 -2.45
C SER A 300 -0.30 25.68 -2.28
N ALA A 301 -0.99 26.49 -3.07
CA ALA A 301 -2.43 26.58 -3.12
C ALA A 301 -3.08 25.21 -3.33
N MET A 302 -2.45 24.34 -4.15
CA MET A 302 -2.91 22.98 -4.38
C MET A 302 -2.85 22.12 -3.11
N LEU A 303 -1.73 22.15 -2.37
CA LEU A 303 -1.61 21.40 -1.12
C LEU A 303 -2.52 21.98 -0.03
N ALA A 304 -2.64 23.31 0.04
CA ALA A 304 -3.56 23.96 0.98
C ALA A 304 -5.01 23.54 0.74
N ALA A 305 -5.46 23.52 -0.51
CA ALA A 305 -6.79 23.03 -0.88
C ALA A 305 -7.00 21.56 -0.46
N SER A 306 -6.01 20.68 -0.72
CA SER A 306 -6.06 19.28 -0.29
C SER A 306 -6.18 19.12 1.23
N TRP A 307 -5.51 19.97 2.02
CA TRP A 307 -5.64 19.92 3.48
C TRP A 307 -6.98 20.45 3.98
N TYR A 308 -7.55 21.46 3.32
CA TYR A 308 -8.92 21.87 3.61
C TYR A 308 -9.94 20.76 3.30
N GLU A 309 -9.74 19.98 2.22
CA GLU A 309 -10.56 18.81 1.92
C GLU A 309 -10.50 17.77 3.05
N GLU A 310 -9.30 17.43 3.54
CA GLU A 310 -9.13 16.53 4.70
C GLU A 310 -9.78 17.09 5.98
N ALA A 311 -9.68 18.40 6.22
CA ALA A 311 -10.34 19.06 7.34
C ALA A 311 -11.87 18.94 7.27
N ILE A 312 -12.45 19.18 6.09
CA ILE A 312 -13.90 19.03 5.86
C ILE A 312 -14.31 17.57 6.03
N GLY A 313 -13.51 16.62 5.53
CA GLY A 313 -13.72 15.18 5.70
C GLY A 313 -13.71 14.75 7.18
N ALA A 314 -12.82 15.33 8.00
CA ALA A 314 -12.78 15.11 9.44
C ALA A 314 -14.03 15.62 10.17
N LEU A 315 -14.78 16.58 9.60
CA LEU A 315 -16.03 17.08 10.16
C LEU A 315 -17.27 16.33 9.65
N HIS A 316 -17.11 15.35 8.75
CA HIS A 316 -18.22 14.54 8.29
C HIS A 316 -18.82 13.71 9.43
N GLY A 317 -20.15 13.67 9.52
CA GLY A 317 -20.88 12.96 10.58
C GLY A 317 -20.94 13.68 11.94
N VAL A 318 -20.21 14.79 12.11
CA VAL A 318 -20.23 15.56 13.38
C VAL A 318 -21.47 16.48 13.40
N PRO A 319 -22.28 16.49 14.47
CA PRO A 319 -23.42 17.39 14.59
C PRO A 319 -22.97 18.84 14.90
N ASN A 320 -23.80 19.83 14.57
CA ASN A 320 -23.60 21.25 14.87
C ASN A 320 -22.31 21.91 14.31
N VAL A 321 -21.65 21.31 13.32
CA VAL A 321 -20.47 21.90 12.64
C VAL A 321 -20.76 22.44 11.24
N LYS A 322 -22.01 22.81 10.96
CA LYS A 322 -22.44 23.27 9.63
C LYS A 322 -21.73 24.57 9.23
N GLU A 323 -21.73 25.56 10.12
CA GLU A 323 -21.09 26.86 9.90
C GLU A 323 -19.59 26.70 9.69
N ARG A 324 -18.92 25.93 10.56
CA ARG A 324 -17.49 25.63 10.42
C ARG A 324 -17.16 24.92 9.10
N ARG A 325 -17.98 23.97 8.65
CA ARG A 325 -17.79 23.32 7.34
C ARG A 325 -17.94 24.31 6.18
N GLN A 326 -18.92 25.22 6.24
CA GLN A 326 -19.11 26.25 5.22
C GLN A 326 -17.93 27.23 5.18
N GLU A 327 -17.43 27.65 6.34
CA GLU A 327 -16.23 28.48 6.46
C GLU A 327 -15.01 27.81 5.81
N LEU A 328 -14.74 26.53 6.14
CA LEU A 328 -13.62 25.80 5.56
C LEU A 328 -13.79 25.59 4.04
N GLN A 329 -15.02 25.37 3.56
CA GLN A 329 -15.31 25.31 2.12
C GLN A 329 -15.01 26.63 1.42
N GLN A 330 -15.35 27.76 2.02
CA GLN A 330 -15.03 29.08 1.45
C GLN A 330 -13.52 29.29 1.35
N ARG A 331 -12.78 29.03 2.42
CA ARG A 331 -11.30 29.13 2.44
C ARG A 331 -10.64 28.20 1.43
N MET A 332 -11.18 26.98 1.27
CA MET A 332 -10.72 26.04 0.26
C MET A 332 -10.89 26.60 -1.16
N VAL A 333 -12.06 27.15 -1.47
CA VAL A 333 -12.36 27.75 -2.78
C VAL A 333 -11.47 28.96 -3.06
N GLU A 334 -11.19 29.79 -2.05
CA GLU A 334 -10.24 30.89 -2.16
C GLU A 334 -8.86 30.40 -2.57
N ARG A 335 -8.34 29.37 -1.90
CA ARG A 335 -7.05 28.75 -2.28
C ARG A 335 -7.10 28.08 -3.65
N GLN A 336 -8.19 27.42 -4.01
CA GLN A 336 -8.32 26.77 -5.33
C GLN A 336 -8.18 27.76 -6.50
N ARG A 337 -8.63 29.00 -6.34
CA ARG A 337 -8.46 30.06 -7.35
C ARG A 337 -7.00 30.42 -7.61
N ASP A 338 -6.14 30.23 -6.61
CA ASP A 338 -4.72 30.56 -6.70
C ASP A 338 -3.90 29.47 -7.41
N ILE A 339 -4.42 28.24 -7.51
CA ILE A 339 -3.73 27.09 -8.12
C ILE A 339 -3.26 27.42 -9.54
N ARG A 340 -4.08 28.13 -10.33
CA ARG A 340 -3.73 28.49 -11.71
C ARG A 340 -2.47 29.36 -11.83
N TYR A 341 -2.14 30.13 -10.78
CA TYR A 341 -0.95 31.00 -10.77
C TYR A 341 0.32 30.24 -10.40
N GLU A 342 0.18 29.06 -9.78
CA GLU A 342 1.30 28.16 -9.46
C GLU A 342 1.57 27.14 -10.57
N MET A 343 0.60 26.90 -11.45
CA MET A 343 0.74 25.98 -12.57
C MET A 343 1.67 26.56 -13.65
N GLY A 344 2.80 25.90 -13.88
CA GLY A 344 3.65 26.15 -15.03
C GLY A 344 3.02 25.61 -16.33
N THR A 345 3.18 26.34 -17.43
CA THR A 345 2.83 25.84 -18.77
C THR A 345 4.04 25.13 -19.38
N VAL A 346 3.84 23.89 -19.84
CA VAL A 346 4.81 23.19 -20.68
C VAL A 346 4.26 23.20 -22.10
N SER A 347 4.96 23.87 -23.01
CA SER A 347 4.61 23.92 -24.43
C SER A 347 5.65 23.18 -25.26
N HIS A 348 5.18 22.42 -26.25
CA HIS A 348 6.03 21.83 -27.29
C HIS A 348 5.57 22.35 -28.66
N SER A 349 6.50 22.76 -29.50
CA SER A 349 6.23 23.12 -30.90
C SER A 349 6.59 21.94 -31.80
N VAL A 350 5.68 21.58 -32.70
CA VAL A 350 5.89 20.57 -33.74
C VAL A 350 5.85 21.29 -35.09
N ASP A 351 6.87 21.10 -35.92
CA ASP A 351 6.84 21.58 -37.30
C ASP A 351 5.92 20.67 -38.13
N ILE A 352 4.92 21.27 -38.76
CA ILE A 352 3.90 20.59 -39.57
C ILE A 352 4.05 20.87 -41.07
N SER A 353 5.12 21.55 -41.48
CA SER A 353 5.32 22.01 -42.86
C SER A 353 5.22 20.88 -43.88
N ASP A 354 5.80 19.71 -43.58
CA ASP A 354 5.78 18.54 -44.45
C ASP A 354 4.35 18.01 -44.66
N LEU A 355 3.58 17.88 -43.57
CA LEU A 355 2.18 17.44 -43.62
C LEU A 355 1.33 18.38 -44.46
N VAL A 356 1.48 19.69 -44.23
CA VAL A 356 0.77 20.72 -45.00
C VAL A 356 1.14 20.65 -46.49
N SER A 357 2.42 20.48 -46.80
CA SER A 357 2.91 20.37 -48.17
C SER A 357 2.37 19.13 -48.89
N SER A 358 2.31 17.99 -48.19
CA SER A 358 1.77 16.73 -48.70
C SER A 358 0.28 16.87 -49.02
N VAL A 359 -0.51 17.44 -48.11
CA VAL A 359 -1.94 17.65 -48.31
C VAL A 359 -2.20 18.58 -49.50
N ARG A 360 -1.42 19.66 -49.64
CA ARG A 360 -1.55 20.56 -50.79
C ARG A 360 -1.22 19.87 -52.10
N LYS A 361 -0.17 19.04 -52.12
CA LYS A 361 0.23 18.29 -53.32
C LYS A 361 -0.82 17.25 -53.71
N GLU A 362 -1.45 16.60 -52.73
CA GLU A 362 -2.49 15.59 -52.98
C GLU A 362 -3.79 16.18 -53.52
N LEU A 363 -4.13 17.42 -53.15
CA LEU A 363 -5.42 18.03 -53.48
C LEU A 363 -5.37 19.04 -54.64
N SER A 364 -4.18 19.52 -55.01
CA SER A 364 -4.04 20.55 -56.05
C SER A 364 -4.38 20.00 -57.44
N GLY A 365 -5.16 20.77 -58.20
CA GLY A 365 -5.54 20.45 -59.58
C GLY A 365 -6.60 19.36 -59.71
N LEU A 366 -7.20 18.91 -58.60
CA LEU A 366 -8.31 17.96 -58.62
C LEU A 366 -9.64 18.64 -58.99
N SER A 367 -10.56 17.89 -59.59
CA SER A 367 -11.94 18.34 -59.76
C SER A 367 -12.66 18.41 -58.41
N LEU A 368 -13.70 19.25 -58.30
CA LEU A 368 -14.43 19.41 -57.04
C LEU A 368 -14.95 18.07 -56.42
N PRO A 369 -15.60 17.15 -57.16
CA PRO A 369 -16.06 15.88 -56.58
C PRO A 369 -14.90 15.01 -56.08
N GLU A 370 -13.77 15.02 -56.80
CA GLU A 370 -12.58 14.25 -56.44
C GLU A 370 -11.86 14.86 -55.23
N GLY A 371 -11.75 16.19 -55.19
CA GLY A 371 -11.22 16.96 -54.08
C GLY A 371 -12.03 16.77 -52.80
N LEU A 372 -13.37 16.83 -52.87
CA LEU A 372 -14.24 16.58 -51.70
C LEU A 372 -14.18 15.14 -51.23
N LYS A 373 -14.13 14.17 -52.14
CA LYS A 373 -13.94 12.75 -51.78
C LYS A 373 -12.61 12.54 -51.08
N ARG A 374 -11.53 13.17 -51.57
CA ARG A 374 -10.21 13.05 -50.95
C ARG A 374 -10.15 13.78 -49.62
N PHE A 375 -10.78 14.95 -49.51
CA PHE A 375 -10.94 15.73 -48.28
C PHE A 375 -11.60 14.90 -47.17
N ALA A 376 -12.70 14.22 -47.46
CA ALA A 376 -13.41 13.38 -46.50
C ALA A 376 -12.59 12.18 -46.00
N LEU A 377 -11.50 11.82 -46.71
CA LEU A 377 -10.65 10.67 -46.40
C LEU A 377 -9.26 11.08 -45.89
N LEU A 378 -9.01 12.38 -45.64
CA LEU A 378 -7.71 12.89 -45.16
C LEU A 378 -7.30 12.30 -43.82
N ALA A 379 -8.25 12.06 -42.93
CA ALA A 379 -8.00 11.46 -41.64
C ALA A 379 -9.03 10.39 -41.32
N LYS A 380 -8.58 9.30 -40.70
CA LYS A 380 -9.42 8.24 -40.17
C LYS A 380 -9.10 8.06 -38.68
N SER A 381 -10.09 7.67 -37.90
CA SER A 381 -9.83 7.22 -36.53
C SER A 381 -9.05 5.90 -36.59
N PRO A 382 -7.98 5.74 -35.79
CA PRO A 382 -7.30 4.47 -35.63
C PRO A 382 -8.23 3.39 -35.06
N ASP A 383 -7.85 2.14 -35.22
CA ASP A 383 -8.57 1.02 -34.61
C ASP A 383 -8.45 1.10 -33.07
N PRO A 384 -9.52 0.80 -32.29
CA PRO A 384 -9.44 0.86 -30.82
C PRO A 384 -8.31 0.01 -30.23
N GLN A 385 -7.96 -1.13 -30.82
CA GLN A 385 -6.85 -1.96 -30.33
C GLN A 385 -5.49 -1.28 -30.56
N GLU A 386 -5.33 -0.58 -31.69
CA GLU A 386 -4.14 0.23 -31.96
C GLU A 386 -4.02 1.42 -31.00
N LEU A 387 -5.14 2.05 -30.61
CA LEU A 387 -5.13 3.12 -29.62
C LEU A 387 -4.65 2.63 -28.26
N GLU A 388 -5.11 1.46 -27.82
CA GLU A 388 -4.66 0.82 -26.58
C GLU A 388 -3.18 0.47 -26.63
N GLN A 389 -2.73 -0.18 -27.71
CA GLN A 389 -1.32 -0.56 -27.88
C GLN A 389 -0.40 0.67 -27.90
N ASN A 390 -0.78 1.73 -28.61
CA ASN A 390 0.01 2.97 -28.68
C ASN A 390 0.08 3.67 -27.32
N ALA A 391 -1.00 3.65 -26.54
CA ALA A 391 -0.99 4.20 -25.18
C ALA A 391 -0.04 3.41 -24.26
N LEU A 392 -0.06 2.07 -24.34
CA LEU A 392 0.87 1.20 -23.60
C LEU A 392 2.33 1.45 -24.01
N ASP A 393 2.62 1.49 -25.31
CA ASP A 393 3.97 1.72 -25.84
C ASP A 393 4.54 3.07 -25.39
N LEU A 394 3.72 4.12 -25.38
CA LEU A 394 4.12 5.44 -24.92
C LEU A 394 4.27 5.50 -23.39
N ALA A 395 3.44 4.77 -22.64
CA ALA A 395 3.60 4.62 -21.19
C ALA A 395 4.94 3.96 -20.83
N MET A 396 5.39 2.99 -21.65
CA MET A 396 6.70 2.35 -21.53
C MET A 396 7.86 3.26 -21.95
N LYS A 397 7.69 4.07 -23.00
CA LYS A 397 8.71 5.01 -23.48
C LYS A 397 8.90 6.23 -22.56
N HIS A 398 7.85 6.64 -21.87
CA HIS A 398 7.87 7.78 -20.94
C HIS A 398 7.42 7.37 -19.52
N PRO A 399 8.15 6.45 -18.86
CA PRO A 399 7.73 5.87 -17.58
C PRO A 399 7.60 6.92 -16.48
N LEU A 400 8.47 7.94 -16.46
CA LEU A 400 8.39 9.02 -15.48
C LEU A 400 7.10 9.85 -15.59
N GLN A 401 6.47 9.94 -16.76
CA GLN A 401 5.21 10.68 -16.93
C GLN A 401 3.99 9.83 -16.57
N SER A 402 4.07 8.51 -16.72
CA SER A 402 3.01 7.57 -16.34
C SER A 402 3.04 7.19 -14.85
N LEU A 403 4.18 7.40 -14.18
CA LEU A 403 4.37 7.12 -12.75
C LEU A 403 3.65 8.08 -11.80
N PHE A 404 3.17 9.23 -12.26
CA PHE A 404 2.49 10.21 -11.41
C PHE A 404 1.00 10.30 -11.73
N ALA A 405 0.18 10.19 -10.69
CA ALA A 405 -1.25 10.44 -10.78
C ALA A 405 -1.51 11.90 -11.19
N VAL A 406 -2.31 12.10 -12.24
CA VAL A 406 -2.65 13.44 -12.74
C VAL A 406 -4.02 13.84 -12.22
N GLN A 407 -4.10 15.00 -11.57
CA GLN A 407 -5.39 15.61 -11.22
C GLN A 407 -5.73 16.65 -12.28
N MET A 408 -6.84 16.45 -13.00
CA MET A 408 -7.36 17.48 -13.89
C MET A 408 -8.24 18.42 -13.08
N LEU A 409 -7.86 19.69 -13.11
CA LEU A 409 -8.60 20.77 -12.47
C LEU A 409 -9.38 21.54 -13.54
N ASP A 410 -10.55 22.05 -13.18
CA ASP A 410 -11.24 23.02 -14.03
C ASP A 410 -10.69 24.44 -13.86
N ARG A 411 -11.32 25.40 -14.57
CA ARG A 411 -10.93 26.82 -14.53
C ARG A 411 -11.00 27.43 -13.12
N GLU A 412 -11.75 26.81 -12.21
CA GLU A 412 -11.93 27.25 -10.83
C GLU A 412 -10.97 26.51 -9.86
N GLY A 413 -10.14 25.60 -10.37
CA GLY A 413 -9.21 24.82 -9.56
C GLY A 413 -9.83 23.58 -8.91
N LYS A 414 -11.06 23.20 -9.30
CA LYS A 414 -11.75 22.03 -8.75
C LYS A 414 -11.36 20.77 -9.51
N VAL A 415 -11.06 19.69 -8.79
CA VAL A 415 -10.75 18.39 -9.39
C VAL A 415 -11.97 17.84 -10.13
N ARG A 416 -11.86 17.65 -11.45
CA ARG A 416 -12.86 17.00 -12.30
C ARG A 416 -12.59 15.53 -12.53
N SER A 417 -11.32 15.16 -12.63
CA SER A 417 -10.91 13.77 -12.78
C SER A 417 -9.53 13.55 -12.16
N LYS A 418 -9.28 12.32 -11.74
CA LYS A 418 -7.98 11.85 -11.27
C LYS A 418 -7.61 10.65 -12.14
N SER A 419 -6.42 10.65 -12.73
CA SER A 419 -5.83 9.43 -13.26
C SER A 419 -5.01 8.77 -12.15
N SER A 420 -5.06 7.45 -12.10
CA SER A 420 -4.16 6.64 -11.27
C SER A 420 -2.75 6.69 -11.84
N ALA A 421 -1.76 6.62 -10.94
CA ALA A 421 -0.38 6.34 -11.33
C ALA A 421 -0.31 4.92 -11.90
N ALA A 422 0.48 4.71 -12.95
CA ALA A 422 0.78 3.39 -13.43
C ALA A 422 1.59 2.61 -12.38
N ASP A 423 1.22 1.35 -12.14
CA ASP A 423 2.04 0.45 -11.34
C ASP A 423 3.29 0.10 -12.16
N PHE A 424 4.47 0.25 -11.57
CA PHE A 424 5.73 -0.08 -12.21
C PHE A 424 5.80 -1.55 -12.68
N ARG A 425 5.04 -2.45 -12.04
CA ARG A 425 4.99 -3.88 -12.38
C ARG A 425 3.86 -4.27 -13.33
N ASN A 426 2.70 -3.64 -13.20
CA ASN A 426 1.48 -4.07 -13.88
C ASN A 426 1.01 -3.10 -14.98
N GLY A 427 1.71 -1.98 -15.19
CA GLY A 427 1.30 -0.94 -16.13
C GLY A 427 0.13 -0.08 -15.61
N PRO A 428 -0.42 0.80 -16.46
CA PRO A 428 -1.58 1.60 -16.09
C PRO A 428 -2.82 0.72 -15.92
N ASP A 429 -3.62 0.98 -14.89
CA ASP A 429 -4.96 0.38 -14.78
C ASP A 429 -5.90 0.90 -15.90
N ALA A 430 -7.12 0.36 -15.99
CA ALA A 430 -8.08 0.74 -17.02
C ALA A 430 -8.39 2.25 -17.06
N ASN A 431 -8.35 2.95 -15.93
CA ASN A 431 -8.60 4.39 -15.86
C ASN A 431 -7.36 5.19 -16.30
N GLY A 432 -6.17 4.76 -15.90
CA GLY A 432 -4.90 5.33 -16.34
C GLY A 432 -4.71 5.18 -17.85
N LEU A 433 -5.03 4.01 -18.41
CA LEU A 433 -4.94 3.74 -19.84
C LEU A 433 -5.91 4.62 -20.63
N ARG A 434 -7.17 4.70 -20.19
CA ARG A 434 -8.18 5.57 -20.82
C ARG A 434 -7.75 7.04 -20.83
N HIS A 435 -7.16 7.51 -19.75
CA HIS A 435 -6.65 8.88 -19.68
C HIS A 435 -5.56 9.16 -20.73
N GLN A 436 -4.63 8.22 -20.91
CA GLN A 436 -3.57 8.35 -21.91
C GLN A 436 -4.13 8.36 -23.34
N ILE A 437 -5.08 7.47 -23.65
CA ILE A 437 -5.75 7.43 -24.96
C ILE A 437 -6.41 8.78 -25.27
N VAL A 438 -7.20 9.33 -24.32
CA VAL A 438 -7.87 10.62 -24.52
C VAL A 438 -6.88 11.75 -24.78
N ARG A 439 -5.79 11.82 -23.99
CA ARG A 439 -4.77 12.86 -24.14
C ARG A 439 -4.07 12.78 -25.51
N HIS A 440 -3.77 11.57 -25.97
CA HIS A 440 -3.11 11.37 -27.27
C HIS A 440 -4.06 11.70 -28.43
N GLU A 441 -5.33 11.28 -28.34
CA GLU A 441 -6.33 11.61 -29.35
C GLU A 441 -6.64 13.10 -29.42
N GLU A 442 -6.62 13.81 -28.29
CA GLU A 442 -6.76 15.27 -28.27
C GLU A 442 -5.64 15.94 -29.08
N LEU A 443 -4.37 15.56 -28.85
CA LEU A 443 -3.22 16.08 -29.60
C LEU A 443 -3.28 15.70 -31.09
N ARG A 444 -3.64 14.45 -31.40
CA ARG A 444 -3.77 13.96 -32.78
C ARG A 444 -4.84 14.73 -33.53
N HIS A 445 -6.02 14.93 -32.94
CA HIS A 445 -7.11 15.69 -33.56
C HIS A 445 -6.72 17.16 -33.79
N GLN A 446 -6.07 17.80 -32.82
CA GLN A 446 -5.57 19.16 -33.00
C GLN A 446 -4.57 19.25 -34.16
N MET A 447 -3.64 18.30 -34.26
CA MET A 447 -2.66 18.25 -35.34
C MET A 447 -3.34 18.04 -36.70
N ILE A 448 -4.28 17.10 -36.82
CA ILE A 448 -5.04 16.84 -38.05
C ILE A 448 -5.82 18.09 -38.50
N ALA A 449 -6.49 18.75 -37.56
CA ALA A 449 -7.28 19.94 -37.86
C ALA A 449 -6.40 21.04 -38.48
N VAL A 450 -5.25 21.32 -37.87
CA VAL A 450 -4.36 22.42 -38.29
C VAL A 450 -3.50 22.05 -39.50
N ALA A 451 -2.98 20.81 -39.57
CA ALA A 451 -2.01 20.41 -40.59
C ALA A 451 -2.66 19.84 -41.86
N MET A 452 -3.87 19.29 -41.76
CA MET A 452 -4.53 18.60 -42.88
C MET A 452 -5.85 19.24 -43.27
N ILE A 453 -6.80 19.34 -42.34
CA ILE A 453 -8.16 19.80 -42.65
C ILE A 453 -8.15 21.27 -43.08
N GLU A 454 -7.51 22.14 -42.30
CA GLU A 454 -7.52 23.58 -42.59
C GLU A 454 -6.80 23.95 -43.90
N PRO A 455 -5.59 23.41 -44.21
CA PRO A 455 -4.95 23.64 -45.49
C PRO A 455 -5.74 23.09 -46.68
N ALA A 456 -6.34 21.91 -46.53
CA ALA A 456 -7.17 21.30 -47.56
C ALA A 456 -8.43 22.13 -47.85
N ARG A 457 -9.10 22.60 -46.79
CA ARG A 457 -10.27 23.47 -46.86
C ARG A 457 -9.93 24.75 -47.62
N TRP A 458 -8.79 25.37 -47.27
CA TRP A 458 -8.35 26.61 -47.91
C TRP A 458 -8.03 26.39 -49.39
N LEU A 459 -7.30 25.31 -49.73
CA LEU A 459 -6.92 25.00 -51.11
C LEU A 459 -8.15 24.73 -52.00
N LEU A 460 -9.07 23.88 -51.55
CA LEU A 460 -10.31 23.59 -52.30
C LEU A 460 -11.14 24.84 -52.54
N HIS A 461 -11.25 25.69 -51.52
CA HIS A 461 -11.94 26.96 -51.65
C HIS A 461 -11.28 27.89 -52.69
N THR A 462 -9.95 27.96 -52.69
CA THR A 462 -9.20 28.83 -53.63
C THR A 462 -9.21 28.32 -55.06
N GLU A 463 -9.12 27.01 -55.29
CA GLU A 463 -9.03 26.44 -56.64
C GLU A 463 -10.40 26.25 -57.31
N GLN A 464 -11.45 25.89 -56.56
CA GLN A 464 -12.72 25.41 -57.14
C GLN A 464 -13.89 26.42 -57.10
N ARG A 465 -13.71 27.66 -56.63
CA ARG A 465 -14.78 28.69 -56.52
C ARG A 465 -16.12 28.12 -56.03
N LEU A 466 -16.10 27.57 -54.83
CA LEU A 466 -17.28 26.98 -54.18
C LEU A 466 -18.37 28.02 -53.88
N ASP A 467 -19.59 27.74 -54.31
CA ASP A 467 -20.80 28.43 -53.85
C ASP A 467 -21.70 27.47 -53.04
N THR A 468 -22.63 28.04 -52.28
CA THR A 468 -23.60 27.31 -51.45
C THR A 468 -24.37 26.27 -52.28
N HIS A 469 -24.73 26.64 -53.53
CA HIS A 469 -25.44 25.76 -54.46
C HIS A 469 -24.70 24.45 -54.78
N ASP A 470 -23.36 24.45 -54.74
CA ASP A 470 -22.55 23.25 -55.01
C ASP A 470 -22.56 22.25 -53.85
N LEU A 471 -22.85 22.73 -52.63
CA LEU A 471 -22.87 21.93 -51.41
C LEU A 471 -24.28 21.43 -51.03
N ILE A 472 -25.34 22.12 -51.48
CA ILE A 472 -26.73 21.73 -51.22
C ILE A 472 -27.02 20.27 -51.56
N PRO A 473 -26.57 19.70 -52.71
CA PRO A 473 -26.80 18.29 -53.01
C PRO A 473 -26.17 17.34 -51.99
N LEU A 474 -24.99 17.67 -51.45
CA LEU A 474 -24.28 16.85 -50.45
C LEU A 474 -24.99 16.88 -49.11
N VAL A 475 -25.48 18.06 -48.71
CA VAL A 475 -26.20 18.26 -47.45
C VAL A 475 -27.57 17.57 -47.51
N THR A 476 -28.31 17.73 -48.62
CA THR A 476 -29.64 17.14 -48.81
C THR A 476 -29.61 15.61 -48.88
N LEU A 477 -28.56 15.03 -49.46
CA LEU A 477 -28.40 13.57 -49.56
C LEU A 477 -27.74 12.94 -48.32
N SER A 478 -27.32 13.75 -47.34
CA SER A 478 -26.66 13.25 -46.13
C SER A 478 -27.66 12.70 -45.13
N PRO A 479 -27.51 11.45 -44.64
CA PRO A 479 -28.35 10.92 -43.58
C PRO A 479 -28.10 11.59 -42.21
N PHE A 480 -27.06 12.41 -42.11
CA PHE A 480 -26.70 13.14 -40.88
C PHE A 480 -27.33 14.53 -40.79
N VAL A 481 -27.95 15.02 -41.88
CA VAL A 481 -28.63 16.32 -41.90
C VAL A 481 -30.14 16.08 -41.87
N PRO A 482 -30.86 16.55 -40.84
CA PRO A 482 -32.31 16.44 -40.78
C PRO A 482 -33.00 17.23 -41.89
N HIS A 483 -34.15 16.74 -42.37
CA HIS A 483 -34.90 17.41 -43.43
C HIS A 483 -35.37 18.81 -43.00
N GLY A 484 -35.17 19.82 -43.84
CA GLY A 484 -35.46 21.23 -43.55
C GLY A 484 -34.31 22.02 -42.92
N HIS A 485 -33.17 21.37 -42.63
CA HIS A 485 -31.96 22.00 -42.08
C HIS A 485 -30.83 22.14 -43.12
N GLU A 486 -31.13 21.94 -44.41
CA GLU A 486 -30.12 21.88 -45.46
C GLU A 486 -29.46 23.24 -45.80
N MET A 487 -30.03 24.35 -45.30
CA MET A 487 -29.62 25.74 -45.57
C MET A 487 -29.36 26.57 -44.29
N ILE A 488 -29.28 25.92 -43.12
CA ILE A 488 -29.01 26.55 -41.82
C ILE A 488 -27.51 26.44 -41.52
#